data_AF-A0AAD3E0Q6-F1
#
_entry.id   AF-A0AAD3E0Q6-F1
#
_cell.length_a   1.000
_cell.length_b   1.000
_cell.length_c   1.000
_cell.angle_alpha   90.00
_cell.angle_beta   90.00
_cell.angle_gamma   90.00
#
_symmetry.space_group_name_H-M   'P 1'
#
loop_
_entity.id
_entity.type
_entity.pdbx_description
1 polymer ?
#
loop_
_entity_poly.entity_id
_entity_poly.type
_entity_poly.pdbx_seq_one_letter_code
_entity_poly.pdbx_strand_id
1 'polypeptide(L)'
;MVHVADLQHKAEWLMVEELNTMLEKHGLQQVQYIIEAIYRQGNKFISTAEKEELMEVLIAFFSASLGSKEDAEAAIREWPVMMKWHGRRAAFAHPLGSDAMDPKELKILKEQVLKAQAYAPVRSAVRALITAAEEVLAEVYVPKVC
;
A
#
# COMPACT_ATOMS: atom_id res chain seq x y z
N MET A 1 -17.95 -1.19 13.67
CA MET A 1 -17.97 -1.30 12.20
C MET A 1 -16.63 -0.78 11.75
N VAL A 2 -15.70 -1.68 11.41
CA VAL A 2 -14.37 -1.27 10.96
C VAL A 2 -14.54 -0.71 9.55
N HIS A 3 -14.12 0.53 9.35
CA HIS A 3 -14.27 1.14 8.05
C HIS A 3 -13.10 0.70 7.16
N VAL A 4 -13.36 0.49 5.86
CA VAL A 4 -12.33 0.18 4.86
C VAL A 4 -11.13 1.14 4.98
N ALA A 5 -11.37 2.38 5.39
CA ALA A 5 -10.35 3.39 5.67
C ALA A 5 -9.38 3.02 6.82
N ASP A 6 -9.85 2.38 7.89
CA ASP A 6 -9.03 1.98 9.04
C ASP A 6 -8.05 0.86 8.64
N LEU A 7 -8.52 -0.04 7.77
CA LEU A 7 -7.72 -1.14 7.23
C LEU A 7 -6.62 -0.63 6.31
N GLN A 8 -6.95 0.34 5.47
CA GLN A 8 -6.01 0.93 4.53
C GLN A 8 -4.95 1.75 5.23
N HIS A 9 -5.29 2.45 6.31
CA HIS A 9 -4.32 3.18 7.11
C HIS A 9 -3.32 2.25 7.81
N LYS A 10 -3.80 1.18 8.45
CA LYS A 10 -2.91 0.18 9.09
C LYS A 10 -2.03 -0.55 8.07
N ALA A 11 -2.59 -0.95 6.93
CA ALA A 11 -1.83 -1.60 5.86
C ALA A 11 -0.78 -0.66 5.24
N GLU A 12 -1.13 0.61 5.00
CA GLU A 12 -0.18 1.61 4.49
C GLU A 12 0.97 1.86 5.47
N TRP A 13 0.70 1.90 6.78
CA TRP A 13 1.74 2.10 7.79
C TRP A 13 2.83 1.00 7.75
N LEU A 14 2.43 -0.27 7.66
CA LEU A 14 3.37 -1.39 7.57
C LEU A 14 4.15 -1.39 6.26
N MET A 15 3.45 -1.14 5.16
CA MET A 15 4.07 -0.96 3.85
C MET A 15 5.11 0.17 3.87
N VAL A 16 4.91 1.24 4.66
CA VAL A 16 5.91 2.30 4.87
C VAL A 16 7.12 1.81 5.68
N GLU A 17 6.94 0.98 6.72
CA GLU A 17 8.06 0.41 7.49
C GLU A 17 8.95 -0.48 6.61
N GLU A 18 8.33 -1.35 5.81
CA GLU A 18 9.03 -2.21 4.84
C GLU A 18 9.74 -1.40 3.77
N LEU A 19 9.05 -0.41 3.17
CA LEU A 19 9.63 0.47 2.18
C LEU A 19 10.83 1.23 2.76
N ASN A 20 10.74 1.75 3.99
CA ASN A 20 11.85 2.45 4.63
C ASN A 20 13.05 1.55 4.88
N THR A 21 12.83 0.28 5.21
CA THR A 21 13.90 -0.72 5.32
C THR A 21 14.61 -0.94 3.98
N MET A 22 13.87 -0.93 2.86
CA MET A 22 14.47 -1.02 1.53
C MET A 22 15.19 0.27 1.12
N LEU A 23 14.57 1.43 1.36
CA LEU A 23 15.18 2.74 1.06
C LEU A 23 16.51 2.91 1.78
N GLU A 24 16.59 2.57 3.07
CA GLU A 24 17.81 2.67 3.86
C GLU A 24 18.94 1.79 3.30
N LYS A 25 18.63 0.55 2.88
CA LYS A 25 19.62 -0.35 2.27
C LYS A 25 20.23 0.20 0.98
N HIS A 26 19.47 1.02 0.25
CA HIS A 26 19.91 1.68 -0.97
C HIS A 26 20.45 3.10 -0.73
N GLY A 27 20.61 3.52 0.53
CA GLY A 27 21.09 4.85 0.89
C GLY A 27 20.12 5.99 0.54
N LEU A 28 18.84 5.66 0.33
CA LEU A 28 17.78 6.61 0.02
C LEU A 28 17.12 7.14 1.29
N GLN A 29 16.62 8.37 1.22
CA GLN A 29 15.94 9.00 2.35
C GLN A 29 14.61 8.28 2.66
N GLN A 30 14.34 8.01 3.93
CA GLN A 30 13.07 7.46 4.40
C GLN A 30 11.88 8.40 4.09
N VAL A 31 10.67 7.84 4.12
CA VAL A 31 9.40 8.53 3.86
C VAL A 31 8.38 8.27 4.97
N GLN A 32 7.44 9.19 5.14
CA GLN A 32 6.30 8.99 6.05
C GLN A 32 5.12 8.33 5.35
N TYR A 33 5.02 8.52 4.03
CA TYR A 33 3.96 7.95 3.21
C TYR A 33 4.54 7.45 1.90
N ILE A 34 3.97 6.37 1.36
CA ILE A 34 4.38 5.80 0.06
C ILE A 34 4.25 6.84 -1.06
N ILE A 35 3.24 7.72 -0.98
CA ILE A 35 3.03 8.78 -1.96
C ILE A 35 4.21 9.76 -2.05
N GLU A 36 4.97 9.96 -0.96
CA GLU A 36 6.16 10.82 -0.97
C GLU A 36 7.27 10.20 -1.82
N ALA A 37 7.51 8.89 -1.69
CA ALA A 37 8.47 8.16 -2.52
C ALA A 37 8.07 8.23 -3.99
N ILE A 38 6.78 8.08 -4.30
CA ILE A 38 6.26 8.17 -5.67
C ILE A 38 6.41 9.60 -6.23
N TYR A 39 6.12 10.64 -5.44
CA TYR A 39 6.27 12.03 -5.89
C TYR A 39 7.72 12.46 -6.07
N ARG A 40 8.67 11.86 -5.35
CA ARG A 40 10.10 12.12 -5.55
C ARG A 40 10.55 11.80 -6.98
N GLN A 41 9.92 10.85 -7.67
CA GLN A 41 10.18 10.57 -9.10
C GLN A 41 10.02 11.83 -9.99
N GLY A 42 9.03 12.67 -9.69
CA GLY A 42 8.78 13.93 -10.39
C GLY A 42 9.62 15.11 -9.91
N ASN A 43 10.43 14.94 -8.86
CA ASN A 43 11.16 16.05 -8.25
C ASN A 43 12.38 16.44 -9.12
N LYS A 44 12.49 17.73 -9.46
CA LYS A 44 13.60 18.26 -10.26
C LYS A 44 14.91 18.42 -9.48
N PHE A 45 14.86 18.30 -8.15
CA PHE A 45 16.01 18.52 -7.26
C PHE A 45 16.77 17.24 -6.93
N ILE A 46 16.28 16.07 -7.34
CA ILE A 46 17.01 14.80 -7.20
C ILE A 46 17.61 14.39 -8.54
N SER A 47 18.75 13.69 -8.48
CA SER A 47 19.50 13.29 -9.67
C SER A 47 18.76 12.21 -10.48
N THR A 48 19.09 12.05 -11.76
CA THR A 48 18.53 10.97 -12.59
C THR A 48 18.86 9.58 -12.01
N ALA A 49 20.11 9.38 -11.56
CA ALA A 49 20.53 8.12 -10.95
C ALA A 49 19.71 7.81 -9.68
N GLU A 50 19.46 8.80 -8.84
CA GLU A 50 18.63 8.64 -7.64
C GLU A 50 17.17 8.30 -7.99
N LYS A 51 16.63 8.83 -9.09
CA LYS A 51 15.30 8.48 -9.58
C LYS A 51 15.22 7.05 -10.05
N GLU A 52 16.21 6.61 -10.80
CA GLU A 52 16.32 5.22 -11.29
C GLU A 52 16.39 4.25 -10.12
N GLU A 53 17.28 4.51 -9.15
CA GLU A 53 17.41 3.70 -7.93
C GLU A 53 16.09 3.65 -7.15
N LEU A 54 15.46 4.81 -6.94
CA LEU A 54 14.18 4.89 -6.25
C LEU A 54 13.07 4.14 -7.00
N MET A 55 13.09 4.14 -8.33
CA MET A 55 12.10 3.42 -9.14
C MET A 55 12.32 1.91 -9.03
N GLU A 56 13.59 1.45 -9.05
CA GLU A 56 13.92 0.05 -8.84
C GLU A 56 13.48 -0.45 -7.46
N VAL A 57 13.73 0.34 -6.40
CA VAL A 57 13.25 0.04 -5.04
C VAL A 57 11.73 -0.04 -4.99
N LEU A 58 11.02 0.93 -5.58
CA LEU A 58 9.55 0.91 -5.61
C LEU A 58 9.00 -0.29 -6.38
N ILE A 59 9.58 -0.63 -7.53
CA ILE A 59 9.16 -1.79 -8.32
C ILE A 59 9.41 -3.08 -7.53
N ALA A 60 10.60 -3.24 -6.93
CA ALA A 60 10.92 -4.41 -6.12
C ALA A 60 9.96 -4.54 -4.93
N PHE A 61 9.70 -3.43 -4.23
CA PHE A 61 8.77 -3.36 -3.11
C PHE A 61 7.36 -3.82 -3.50
N PHE A 62 6.74 -3.20 -4.51
CA PHE A 62 5.40 -3.58 -4.94
C PHE A 62 5.34 -4.96 -5.59
N SER A 63 6.41 -5.41 -6.25
CA SER A 63 6.47 -6.74 -6.86
C SER A 63 6.48 -7.84 -5.79
N ALA A 64 7.04 -7.58 -4.60
CA ALA A 64 7.01 -8.53 -3.49
C ALA A 64 5.57 -8.86 -3.08
N SER A 65 4.70 -7.85 -3.03
CA SER A 65 3.29 -8.02 -2.62
C SER A 65 2.36 -8.45 -3.76
N LEU A 66 2.68 -8.12 -5.01
CA LEU A 66 1.79 -8.35 -6.17
C LEU A 66 2.23 -9.51 -7.06
N GLY A 67 3.48 -9.96 -6.95
CA GLY A 67 4.06 -11.07 -7.72
C GLY A 67 4.37 -10.75 -9.19
N SER A 68 4.18 -9.52 -9.65
CA SER A 68 4.46 -9.10 -11.03
C SER A 68 4.99 -7.67 -11.08
N LYS A 69 5.98 -7.45 -11.95
CA LYS A 69 6.54 -6.13 -12.26
C LYS A 69 5.52 -5.23 -12.92
N GLU A 70 4.72 -5.76 -13.85
CA GLU A 70 3.66 -5.01 -14.52
C GLU A 70 2.60 -4.50 -13.53
N ASP A 71 2.20 -5.36 -12.59
CA ASP A 71 1.27 -5.00 -11.52
C ASP A 71 1.90 -3.99 -10.55
N ALA A 72 3.21 -4.09 -10.26
CA ALA A 72 3.93 -3.13 -9.44
C ALA A 72 3.99 -1.74 -10.09
N GLU A 73 4.35 -1.66 -11.36
CA GLU A 73 4.35 -0.40 -12.10
C GLU A 73 2.94 0.20 -12.21
N ALA A 74 1.91 -0.64 -12.37
CA ALA A 74 0.52 -0.20 -12.30
C ALA A 74 0.21 0.38 -10.92
N ALA A 75 0.55 -0.31 -9.83
CA ALA A 75 0.33 0.18 -8.47
C ALA A 75 1.00 1.55 -8.22
N ILE A 76 2.25 1.75 -8.69
CA ILE A 76 2.96 3.03 -8.58
C ILE A 76 2.20 4.15 -9.31
N ARG A 77 1.72 3.89 -10.54
CA ARG A 77 0.95 4.89 -11.33
C ARG A 77 -0.41 5.19 -10.70
N GLU A 78 -1.03 4.19 -10.09
CA GLU A 78 -2.38 4.25 -9.52
C GLU A 78 -2.41 4.84 -8.11
N TRP A 79 -1.32 4.74 -7.34
CA TRP A 79 -1.25 5.19 -5.94
C TRP A 79 -1.73 6.63 -5.72
N PRO A 80 -1.33 7.64 -6.55
CA PRO A 80 -1.83 9.00 -6.39
C PRO A 80 -3.34 9.12 -6.62
N VAL A 81 -3.92 8.30 -7.50
CA VAL A 81 -5.36 8.29 -7.78
C VAL A 81 -6.11 7.68 -6.59
N MET A 82 -5.58 6.58 -6.06
CA MET A 82 -6.08 5.93 -4.85
C MET A 82 -6.07 6.91 -3.67
N MET A 83 -4.96 7.61 -3.42
CA MET A 83 -4.85 8.57 -2.31
C MET A 83 -5.78 9.78 -2.46
N LYS A 84 -6.01 10.28 -3.69
CA LYS A 84 -7.03 11.31 -3.94
C LYS A 84 -8.44 10.81 -3.63
N TRP A 85 -8.74 9.56 -3.98
CA TRP A 85 -10.01 8.93 -3.65
C TRP A 85 -10.16 8.73 -2.13
N HIS A 86 -9.07 8.35 -1.45
CA HIS A 86 -9.00 8.26 0.02
C HIS A 86 -9.24 9.59 0.69
N GLY A 87 -8.50 10.65 0.33
CA GLY A 87 -8.67 11.96 0.94
C GLY A 87 -10.11 12.48 0.81
N ARG A 88 -10.78 12.17 -0.30
CA ARG A 88 -12.20 12.49 -0.49
C ARG A 88 -13.15 11.67 0.38
N ARG A 89 -12.79 10.45 0.80
CA ARG A 89 -13.64 9.57 1.63
C ARG A 89 -13.32 9.64 3.12
N ALA A 90 -12.04 9.79 3.50
CA ALA A 90 -11.60 10.01 4.87
C ALA A 90 -12.18 11.32 5.44
N ALA A 91 -12.37 12.33 4.60
CA ALA A 91 -13.13 13.55 4.95
C ALA A 91 -14.58 13.27 5.42
N PHE A 92 -15.13 12.08 5.16
CA PHE A 92 -16.47 11.66 5.55
C PHE A 92 -16.52 10.48 6.54
N ALA A 93 -15.37 9.92 6.94
CA ALA A 93 -15.32 8.75 7.80
C ALA A 93 -14.41 9.01 9.02
N HIS A 94 -15.01 9.39 10.14
CA HIS A 94 -14.41 9.34 11.48
C HIS A 94 -15.24 8.38 12.35
N PRO A 95 -14.67 7.67 13.35
CA PRO A 95 -13.27 7.66 13.79
C PRO A 95 -12.51 6.35 13.49
N LEU A 96 -11.19 6.50 13.39
CA LEU A 96 -10.17 5.45 13.27
C LEU A 96 -10.24 4.47 14.45
N GLY A 97 -10.97 3.37 14.27
CA GLY A 97 -11.13 2.33 15.29
C GLY A 97 -9.94 1.39 15.31
N SER A 98 -9.37 1.15 16.49
CA SER A 98 -8.21 0.27 16.71
C SER A 98 -8.50 -1.22 16.57
N ASP A 99 -9.71 -1.63 16.23
CA ASP A 99 -10.10 -3.04 16.28
C ASP A 99 -9.34 -3.90 15.25
N ALA A 100 -9.07 -5.15 15.65
CA ALA A 100 -8.49 -6.16 14.78
C ALA A 100 -9.48 -6.50 13.65
N MET A 101 -8.95 -6.67 12.45
CA MET A 101 -9.72 -6.89 11.23
C MET A 101 -10.39 -8.28 11.24
N ASP A 102 -11.67 -8.38 10.84
CA ASP A 102 -12.35 -9.67 10.69
C ASP A 102 -11.96 -10.32 9.34
N PRO A 103 -11.45 -11.56 9.32
CA PRO A 103 -11.12 -12.29 8.10
C PRO A 103 -12.26 -12.36 7.06
N LYS A 104 -13.52 -12.34 7.49
CA LYS A 104 -14.69 -12.35 6.59
C LYS A 104 -14.84 -11.03 5.83
N GLU A 105 -14.58 -9.91 6.49
CA GLU A 105 -14.66 -8.57 5.89
C GLU A 105 -13.58 -8.39 4.82
N LEU A 106 -12.37 -8.89 5.09
CA LEU A 106 -11.26 -8.87 4.12
C LEU A 106 -11.58 -9.70 2.86
N LYS A 107 -12.22 -10.86 3.02
CA LYS A 107 -12.65 -11.70 1.89
C LYS A 107 -13.66 -10.99 1.00
N ILE A 108 -14.63 -10.28 1.58
CA ILE A 108 -15.64 -9.51 0.81
C ILE A 108 -14.96 -8.39 0.02
N LEU A 109 -14.01 -7.68 0.63
CA LEU A 109 -13.26 -6.61 -0.03
C LEU A 109 -12.47 -7.13 -1.24
N LYS A 110 -11.79 -8.29 -1.09
CA LYS A 110 -11.10 -8.98 -2.18
C LYS A 110 -12.03 -9.25 -3.36
N GLU A 111 -13.21 -9.81 -3.10
CA GLU A 111 -14.16 -10.14 -4.16
C GLU A 111 -14.66 -8.89 -4.90
N GLN A 112 -14.87 -7.78 -4.19
CA GLN A 112 -15.28 -6.52 -4.79
C GLN A 112 -14.18 -5.94 -5.70
N VAL A 113 -12.92 -5.93 -5.25
CA VAL A 113 -11.78 -5.39 -6.02
C VAL A 113 -11.52 -6.21 -7.28
N LEU A 114 -11.69 -7.54 -7.22
CA LEU A 114 -11.52 -8.43 -8.37
C LEU A 114 -12.66 -8.30 -9.39
N LYS A 115 -13.90 -8.04 -8.96
CA LYS A 115 -15.09 -8.09 -9.82
C LYS A 115 -15.57 -6.72 -10.34
N ALA A 116 -15.28 -5.60 -9.66
CA ALA A 116 -15.83 -4.31 -10.06
C ALA A 116 -14.97 -3.58 -11.11
N GLN A 117 -15.61 -3.22 -12.23
CA GLN A 117 -15.06 -2.30 -13.25
C GLN A 117 -14.76 -0.91 -12.68
N ALA A 118 -15.52 -0.44 -11.68
CA ALA A 118 -15.33 0.87 -11.06
C ALA A 118 -13.99 1.03 -10.32
N TYR A 119 -13.33 -0.08 -9.93
CA TYR A 119 -12.01 -0.09 -9.29
C TYR A 119 -10.86 -0.30 -10.26
N ALA A 120 -11.13 -0.43 -11.57
CA ALA A 120 -10.10 -0.65 -12.57
C ALA A 120 -8.90 0.33 -12.49
N PRO A 121 -9.08 1.65 -12.28
CA PRO A 121 -7.95 2.59 -12.30
C PRO A 121 -7.13 2.61 -11.01
N VAL A 122 -7.46 1.82 -9.99
CA VAL A 122 -6.73 1.74 -8.72
C VAL A 122 -6.56 0.31 -8.22
N ARG A 123 -6.81 -0.67 -9.09
CA ARG A 123 -6.95 -2.08 -8.70
C ARG A 123 -5.64 -2.62 -8.15
N SER A 124 -4.50 -2.29 -8.75
CA SER A 124 -3.20 -2.82 -8.35
C SER A 124 -2.73 -2.18 -7.05
N ALA A 125 -2.97 -0.88 -6.86
CA ALA A 125 -2.71 -0.20 -5.59
C ALA A 125 -3.54 -0.79 -4.44
N VAL A 126 -4.83 -1.03 -4.66
CA VAL A 126 -5.71 -1.65 -3.64
C VAL A 126 -5.34 -3.11 -3.37
N ARG A 127 -4.92 -3.87 -4.39
CA ARG A 127 -4.41 -5.24 -4.21
C ARG A 127 -3.19 -5.26 -3.28
N ALA A 128 -2.26 -4.32 -3.42
CA ALA A 128 -1.08 -4.25 -2.55
C ALA A 128 -1.46 -4.02 -1.07
N LEU A 129 -2.40 -3.10 -0.81
CA LEU A 129 -2.93 -2.87 0.55
C LEU A 129 -3.64 -4.10 1.12
N ILE A 130 -4.37 -4.84 0.28
CA ILE A 130 -5.03 -6.09 0.68
C ILE A 130 -3.99 -7.15 1.04
N THR A 131 -2.92 -7.32 0.26
CA THR A 131 -1.85 -8.27 0.58
C THR A 131 -1.20 -7.93 1.91
N ALA A 132 -0.81 -6.67 2.12
CA ALA A 132 -0.23 -6.23 3.40
C ALA A 132 -1.19 -6.47 4.58
N ALA A 133 -2.49 -6.22 4.38
CA ALA A 133 -3.51 -6.53 5.38
C ALA A 133 -3.62 -8.04 5.73
N GLU A 134 -3.37 -8.93 4.77
CA GLU A 134 -3.35 -10.38 5.02
C GLU A 134 -2.16 -10.83 5.84
N GLU A 135 -0.98 -10.24 5.60
CA GLU A 135 0.24 -10.55 6.35
C GLU A 135 0.06 -10.21 7.83
N VAL A 136 -0.56 -9.06 8.14
CA VAL A 136 -0.93 -8.68 9.52
C VAL A 136 -1.85 -9.70 10.17
N LEU A 137 -2.88 -10.13 9.44
CA LEU A 137 -3.83 -11.09 9.98
C LEU A 137 -3.20 -12.45 10.18
N ALA A 138 -2.30 -12.88 9.29
CA ALA A 138 -1.56 -14.12 9.44
C ALA A 138 -0.65 -14.09 10.67
N GLU A 139 0.02 -12.97 10.96
CA GLU A 139 0.85 -12.80 12.17
C GLU A 139 0.02 -12.82 13.46
N VAL A 140 -1.19 -12.26 13.45
CA VAL A 140 -2.12 -12.32 14.60
C VAL A 140 -2.71 -13.73 14.78
N TYR A 141 -2.78 -14.53 13.71
CA TYR A 141 -3.36 -15.88 13.72
C TYR A 141 -2.35 -17.00 13.96
N VAL A 142 -1.06 -16.71 14.17
CA VAL A 142 -0.12 -17.73 14.64
C VAL A 142 -0.51 -18.11 16.07
N PRO A 143 -1.04 -19.34 16.32
CA PRO A 143 -1.19 -19.78 17.69
C PRO A 143 0.23 -19.82 18.25
N LYS A 144 0.49 -19.10 19.34
CA LYS A 144 1.68 -19.36 20.16
C LYS A 144 1.55 -20.82 20.61
N VAL A 145 2.19 -21.72 19.89
CA VAL A 145 2.38 -23.09 20.31
C VAL A 145 3.35 -23.00 21.49
N CYS A 146 2.80 -23.10 22.70
CA CYS A 146 3.54 -23.26 23.94
C CYS A 146 4.41 -24.52 23.91
#